data_AF-A0A957UNR7-F1
#
_entry.id   AF-A0A957UNR7-F1
#
_cell.length_a   1.000
_cell.length_b   1.000
_cell.length_c   1.000
_cell.angle_alpha   90.00
_cell.angle_beta   90.00
_cell.angle_gamma   90.00
#
_symmetry.space_group_name_H-M   'P 1'
#
loop_
_entity.id
_entity.type
_entity.pdbx_description
1 polymer ?
#
loop_
_entity_poly.entity_id
_entity_poly.type
_entity_poly.pdbx_seq_one_letter_code
_entity_poly.pdbx_strand_id
1 'polypeptide(L)'
;MITSWLSAEVKHRRKLPDWLQAAISQAARHSGPQQLPVVVLHEHGQQHNDNLVVMRLADFKAWFVSRVDDDPTDKAMHADLNGDMERELDHYQEDCAGWN
;
A
#
# COMPACT_ATOMS: atom_id res chain seq x y z
N MET A 1 -6.37 4.46 5.91
CA MET A 1 -4.95 4.79 5.63
C MET A 1 -4.96 5.46 4.28
N ILE A 2 -4.63 6.75 4.23
CA ILE A 2 -4.54 7.54 3.01
C ILE A 2 -3.07 7.99 2.95
N THR A 3 -2.35 7.59 1.91
CA THR A 3 -1.00 8.10 1.59
C THR A 3 -1.11 9.06 0.40
N SER A 4 -0.02 9.73 0.02
CA SER A 4 0.02 10.61 -1.17
C SER A 4 -0.40 9.91 -2.47
N TRP A 5 -0.26 8.58 -2.53
CA TRP A 5 -0.49 7.79 -3.74
C TRP A 5 -1.60 6.73 -3.58
N LEU A 6 -2.03 6.41 -2.36
CA LEU A 6 -3.02 5.36 -2.09
C LEU A 6 -4.15 5.88 -1.20
N SER A 7 -5.36 5.91 -1.75
CA SER A 7 -6.59 6.05 -0.97
C SER A 7 -7.36 4.74 -1.02
N ALA A 8 -7.53 4.09 0.13
CA ALA A 8 -8.16 2.78 0.23
C ALA A 8 -9.39 2.82 1.14
N GLU A 9 -10.54 2.41 0.58
CA GLU A 9 -11.75 2.15 1.34
C GLU A 9 -11.90 0.64 1.58
N VAL A 10 -12.08 0.25 2.85
CA VAL A 10 -12.23 -1.16 3.25
C VAL A 10 -13.66 -1.43 3.66
N LYS A 11 -14.29 -2.41 3.01
CA LYS A 11 -15.63 -2.88 3.36
C LYS A 11 -15.57 -4.29 3.95
N HIS A 12 -16.11 -4.45 5.14
CA HIS A 12 -16.30 -5.76 5.75
C HIS A 12 -17.62 -6.39 5.29
N ARG A 13 -17.62 -7.70 5.04
CA ARG A 13 -18.79 -8.50 4.65
C ARG A 13 -18.72 -9.85 5.34
N ARG A 14 -19.88 -10.38 5.76
CA ARG A 14 -19.98 -11.71 6.37
C ARG A 14 -19.51 -12.83 5.43
N LYS A 15 -19.79 -12.69 4.13
CA LYS A 15 -19.37 -13.63 3.09
C LYS A 15 -19.19 -12.87 1.77
N LEU A 16 -18.14 -13.20 1.03
CA LEU A 16 -17.97 -12.76 -0.36
C LEU A 16 -18.57 -13.82 -1.31
N PRO A 17 -19.00 -13.44 -2.53
CA PRO A 17 -19.50 -14.41 -3.50
C PRO A 17 -18.50 -15.54 -3.76
N ASP A 18 -18.97 -16.79 -3.80
CA ASP A 18 -18.10 -17.97 -3.92
C ASP A 18 -17.35 -17.99 -5.24
N TRP A 19 -17.98 -17.55 -6.33
CA TRP A 19 -17.35 -17.46 -7.64
C TRP A 19 -16.14 -16.49 -7.64
N LEU A 20 -16.20 -15.41 -6.85
CA LEU A 20 -15.12 -14.44 -6.75
C LEU A 20 -13.94 -15.03 -5.98
N GLN A 21 -14.22 -15.75 -4.89
CA GLN A 21 -13.19 -16.45 -4.12
C GLN A 21 -12.50 -17.54 -4.96
N ALA A 22 -13.27 -18.27 -5.76
CA ALA A 22 -12.74 -19.27 -6.68
C ALA A 22 -11.84 -18.64 -7.76
N ALA A 23 -12.29 -17.54 -8.39
CA ALA A 23 -11.51 -16.82 -9.39
C ALA A 23 -10.16 -16.31 -8.83
N ILE A 24 -10.18 -15.71 -7.64
CA ILE A 24 -8.95 -15.24 -6.96
C ILE A 24 -8.03 -16.42 -6.64
N SER A 25 -8.58 -17.54 -6.17
CA SER A 25 -7.80 -18.74 -5.87
C SER A 25 -7.16 -19.33 -7.12
N GLN A 26 -7.88 -19.31 -8.25
CA GLN A 26 -7.36 -19.77 -9.54
C GLN A 26 -6.23 -18.85 -10.04
N ALA A 27 -6.41 -17.52 -9.98
CA ALA A 27 -5.38 -16.56 -10.36
C ALA A 27 -4.08 -16.77 -9.56
N ALA A 28 -4.20 -16.98 -8.24
CA ALA A 28 -3.06 -17.28 -7.37
C ALA A 28 -2.33 -18.57 -7.75
N ARG A 29 -3.07 -19.64 -8.08
CA ARG A 29 -2.47 -20.94 -8.46
C ARG A 29 -1.74 -20.91 -9.80
N HIS A 30 -2.19 -20.08 -10.73
CA HIS A 30 -1.61 -19.99 -12.07
C HIS A 30 -0.49 -18.96 -12.18
N SER A 31 -0.29 -18.13 -11.14
CA SER A 31 0.76 -17.12 -11.13
C SER A 31 2.10 -17.73 -10.72
N GLY A 32 3.14 -17.45 -11.49
CA GLY A 32 4.52 -17.79 -11.15
C GLY A 32 5.14 -16.85 -10.11
N PRO A 33 6.39 -17.11 -9.67
CA PRO A 33 7.05 -16.37 -8.58
C PRO A 33 7.20 -14.86 -8.80
N GLN A 34 7.16 -14.38 -10.04
CA GLN A 34 7.30 -12.97 -10.39
C GLN A 34 6.03 -12.39 -11.03
N GLN A 35 4.89 -13.05 -10.86
CA GLN A 35 3.62 -12.61 -11.41
C GLN A 35 2.69 -12.18 -10.29
N LEU A 36 2.04 -11.02 -10.47
CA LEU A 36 1.01 -10.54 -9.55
C LEU A 36 -0.33 -11.21 -9.90
N PRO A 37 -0.89 -12.06 -9.03
CA PRO A 37 -2.19 -12.67 -9.28
C PRO A 37 -3.29 -11.60 -9.22
N VAL A 38 -3.96 -11.39 -10.36
CA VAL A 38 -5.10 -10.48 -10.48
C VAL A 38 -6.28 -11.16 -11.16
N VAL A 39 -7.48 -10.77 -10.75
CA VAL A 39 -8.73 -11.07 -11.46
C VAL A 39 -9.23 -9.75 -12.03
N VAL A 40 -9.51 -9.72 -13.33
CA VAL A 40 -10.17 -8.58 -13.99
C VAL A 40 -11.63 -8.96 -14.23
N LEU A 41 -12.55 -8.20 -13.66
CA LEU A 41 -13.98 -8.38 -13.84
C LEU A 41 -14.50 -7.32 -14.80
N HIS A 42 -15.15 -7.78 -15.86
CA HIS A 42 -15.85 -6.95 -16.82
C HIS A 42 -17.35 -7.20 -16.70
N GLU A 43 -18.13 -6.12 -16.57
CA GLU A 43 -19.59 -6.22 -16.60
C GLU A 43 -20.08 -6.07 -18.05
N HIS A 44 -20.96 -6.98 -18.47
CA HIS A 44 -21.48 -7.01 -19.82
C HIS A 44 -22.18 -5.68 -20.17
N GLY A 45 -21.72 -5.05 -21.25
CA GLY A 45 -22.26 -3.78 -21.74
C GLY A 45 -21.66 -2.53 -21.11
N GLN A 46 -20.71 -2.67 -20.16
CA GLN A 46 -19.98 -1.54 -19.60
C GLN A 46 -18.73 -1.19 -20.42
N GLN A 47 -18.18 0.00 -20.19
CA GLN A 47 -16.91 0.38 -20.78
C GLN A 47 -15.76 -0.40 -20.12
N HIS A 48 -14.75 -0.76 -20.90
CA HIS A 48 -13.62 -1.55 -20.38
C HIS A 48 -12.79 -0.81 -19.34
N ASN A 49 -12.84 0.53 -19.33
CA ASN A 49 -12.15 1.37 -18.35
C ASN A 49 -12.74 1.23 -16.94
N ASP A 50 -13.97 0.72 -16.82
CA ASP A 50 -14.67 0.52 -15.54
C ASP A 50 -14.50 -0.90 -14.99
N ASN A 51 -13.62 -1.71 -15.61
CA ASN A 51 -13.34 -3.05 -15.14
C ASN A 51 -12.73 -3.03 -13.73
N LEU A 52 -13.16 -3.97 -12.89
CA LEU A 52 -12.62 -4.11 -11.54
C LEU A 52 -11.37 -4.99 -11.58
N VAL A 53 -10.28 -4.49 -11.02
CA VAL A 53 -9.08 -5.29 -10.72
C VAL A 53 -9.16 -5.74 -9.26
N VAL A 54 -9.19 -7.05 -9.05
CA VAL A 54 -9.33 -7.66 -7.72
C VAL A 54 -8.16 -8.59 -7.44
N MET A 55 -7.62 -8.51 -6.23
CA MET A 55 -6.57 -9.41 -5.73
C MET A 55 -6.69 -9.60 -4.22
N ARG A 56 -5.92 -10.52 -3.64
CA ARG A 56 -5.84 -10.65 -2.18
C ARG A 56 -5.03 -9.48 -1.62
N LEU A 57 -5.45 -8.97 -0.47
CA LEU A 57 -4.69 -7.94 0.25
C LEU A 57 -3.26 -8.42 0.61
N ALA A 58 -3.08 -9.71 0.86
CA ALA A 58 -1.76 -10.29 1.11
C ALA A 58 -0.83 -10.14 -0.10
N ASP A 59 -1.32 -10.43 -1.31
CA ASP A 59 -0.55 -10.28 -2.55
C ASP A 59 -0.25 -8.80 -2.82
N PHE A 60 -1.22 -7.91 -2.60
CA PHE A 60 -1.00 -6.46 -2.69
C PHE A 60 0.13 -5.97 -1.77
N LYS A 61 0.11 -6.38 -0.49
CA LYS A 61 1.17 -6.02 0.47
C LYS A 61 2.53 -6.57 0.06
N ALA A 62 2.59 -7.84 -0.33
CA ALA A 62 3.83 -8.48 -0.78
C ALA A 62 4.34 -7.93 -2.12
N TRP A 63 3.49 -7.28 -2.93
CA TRP A 63 3.91 -6.72 -4.20
C TRP A 63 4.35 -5.27 -4.08
N PHE A 64 3.56 -4.45 -3.38
CA PHE A 64 3.75 -3.01 -3.34
C PHE A 64 4.42 -2.54 -2.05
N VAL A 65 4.06 -3.11 -0.89
CA VAL A 65 4.58 -2.63 0.40
C VAL A 65 5.98 -3.18 0.68
N SER A 66 6.26 -4.44 0.34
CA SER A 66 7.62 -5.00 0.50
C SER A 66 8.61 -4.53 -0.57
N ARG A 67 8.20 -3.69 -1.52
CA ARG A 67 9.08 -3.04 -2.51
C ARG A 67 9.37 -1.58 -2.16
N VAL A 68 8.76 -1.03 -1.11
CA VAL A 68 8.99 0.35 -0.67
C VAL A 68 10.38 0.54 -0.05
N ASP A 69 11.01 -0.52 0.46
CA ASP A 69 12.37 -0.42 1.03
C ASP A 69 13.49 -0.11 -0.01
N ASP A 70 13.15 -0.17 -1.31
CA ASP A 70 14.06 0.08 -2.43
C ASP A 70 13.80 1.40 -3.18
N ASP A 71 12.83 2.24 -2.78
CA ASP A 71 12.67 3.57 -3.37
C ASP A 71 13.63 4.59 -2.68
N PRO A 72 14.65 5.11 -3.38
CA PRO A 72 15.55 6.13 -2.83
C PRO A 72 14.82 7.42 -2.43
N THR A 73 13.63 7.67 -2.95
CA THR A 73 12.81 8.85 -2.63
C THR A 73 12.19 8.76 -1.24
N ASP A 74 11.77 7.57 -0.80
CA ASP A 74 11.23 7.35 0.55
C ASP A 74 12.34 7.35 1.61
N LYS A 75 13.56 6.89 1.27
CA LYS A 75 14.74 7.04 2.15
C LYS A 75 15.09 8.51 2.37
N ALA A 76 14.98 9.35 1.33
CA ALA A 76 15.22 10.79 1.44
C ALA A 76 14.16 11.46 2.34
N MET A 77 12.87 11.15 2.15
CA MET A 77 11.80 11.71 3.01
C MET A 77 11.91 11.27 4.48
N HIS A 78 12.26 10.01 4.75
CA HIS A 78 12.46 9.54 6.13
C HIS A 78 13.74 10.11 6.77
N ALA A 79 14.80 10.38 6.00
CA ALA A 79 16.01 11.03 6.49
C ALA A 79 15.78 12.50 6.85
N ASP A 80 15.01 13.23 6.03
CA ASP A 80 14.69 14.65 6.25
C ASP A 80 13.87 14.84 7.54
N LEU A 81 12.90 13.97 7.81
CA LEU A 81 12.09 14.02 9.04
C LEU A 81 12.92 13.78 10.31
N ASN A 82 13.88 12.85 10.27
CA ASN A 82 14.76 12.59 11.42
C ASN A 82 15.73 13.76 11.65
N GLY A 83 16.27 14.36 10.58
CA GLY A 83 17.17 15.51 10.67
C GLY A 83 16.49 16.82 11.09
N ASP A 84 15.21 16.99 10.79
CA ASP A 84 14.41 18.11 11.29
C ASP A 84 14.03 17.91 12.77
N MET A 85 13.71 16.68 13.19
CA MET A 85 13.45 16.34 14.59
C MET A 85 14.69 16.50 15.48
N GLU A 86 15.87 16.08 15.02
CA GLU A 86 17.14 16.28 15.75
C GLU A 86 17.46 17.78 15.92
N ARG A 87 17.24 18.59 14.87
CA ARG A 87 17.41 20.06 14.96
C ARG A 87 16.41 20.72 15.92
N GLU A 88 15.17 20.23 15.98
CA GLU A 88 14.16 20.73 16.91
C GLU A 88 14.49 20.34 18.36
N LEU A 89 15.01 19.13 18.59
CA LEU A 89 15.46 18.68 19.91
C LEU A 89 16.72 19.40 20.41
N ASP A 90 17.69 19.64 19.53
CA ASP A 90 18.89 20.43 19.85
C ASP A 90 18.51 21.87 20.20
N HIS A 91 17.63 22.49 19.42
CA HIS A 91 17.12 23.84 19.69
C HIS A 91 16.38 23.91 21.04
N TYR A 92 15.59 22.89 21.38
CA TYR A 92 14.88 22.80 22.66
C TYR A 92 15.84 22.62 23.84
N GLN A 93 16.94 21.87 23.66
CA GLN A 93 17.94 21.66 24.71
C GLN A 93 18.80 22.90 24.95
N GLU A 94 19.14 23.65 23.90
CA GLU A 94 19.86 24.94 24.02
C GLU A 94 19.02 25.99 24.77
N ASP A 95 17.73 26.09 24.48
CA ASP A 95 16.81 26.99 25.18
C ASP A 95 16.63 26.61 26.66
N CYS A 96 16.58 25.31 26.98
CA CYS A 96 16.50 24.81 28.35
C CYS A 96 17.81 25.03 29.14
N ALA A 97 18.96 25.07 28.47
CA ALA A 97 20.26 25.33 29.10
C ALA A 97 20.47 26.82 29.49
N GLY A 98 19.67 27.73 28.93
CA GLY A 98 19.68 29.17 29.25
C GLY A 98 18.89 29.57 30.51
N TRP A 99 18.26 28.61 31.20
CA TRP A 99 17.41 28.82 32.39
C TRP A 99 18.06 28.36 33.71
N ASN A 100 19.40 28.39 33.81
CA ASN A 100 20.15 28.18 35.06
C ASN A 100 20.96 29.42 35.44
#